data_AF-A0A4Y8L308-F1
#
_entry.id   AF-A0A4Y8L308-F1
#
_cell.length_a   1.000
_cell.length_b   1.000
_cell.length_c   1.000
_cell.angle_alpha   90.00
_cell.angle_beta   90.00
_cell.angle_gamma   90.00
#
_symmetry.space_group_name_H-M   'P 1'
#
loop_
_entity.id
_entity.type
_entity.pdbx_description
1 polymer ?
#
loop_
_entity_poly.entity_id
_entity_poly.type
_entity_poly.pdbx_seq_one_letter_code
_entity_poly.pdbx_strand_id
1 'polypeptide(L)'
;MSKSQIGVKKIFYGPALSAVAVPYVDGDDATGLSPAELKAFLAAATTKQVENVHEDNWNYEKSLASKTWYKNKITGQKYRGATDDPGDSIITFTMGKYNFETKAEFEGGAASANKWSAAAVFANKVMTLVALTEDDVYIVYTKADIVAGGVTTDDAIGESVQATALEPDIQIESEAWILKSAVDAAA
;
A
#
# COMPACT_ATOMS: atom_id res chain seq x y z
N MET A 1 -3.24 19.26 22.63
CA MET A 1 -2.53 19.02 21.36
C MET A 1 -3.00 17.67 20.86
N SER A 2 -3.80 17.62 19.79
CA SER A 2 -4.12 16.34 19.16
C SER A 2 -2.79 15.74 18.70
N LYS A 3 -2.46 14.54 19.18
CA LYS A 3 -1.36 13.80 18.57
C LYS A 3 -1.82 13.51 17.15
N SER A 4 -1.11 14.04 16.14
CA SER A 4 -1.18 13.48 14.79
C SER A 4 -0.88 11.99 14.97
N GLN A 5 -1.92 11.18 14.77
CA GLN A 5 -1.79 9.74 14.76
C GLN A 5 -1.59 9.39 13.30
N ILE A 6 -0.39 8.94 12.93
CA ILE A 6 -0.20 8.26 11.64
C ILE A 6 -0.77 6.84 11.80
N GLY A 7 -2.06 6.77 12.09
CA GLY A 7 -2.86 5.54 12.07
C GLY A 7 -3.61 5.47 10.75
N VAL A 8 -3.89 4.27 10.27
CA VAL A 8 -4.67 4.07 9.05
C VAL A 8 -6.11 3.75 9.42
N LYS A 9 -7.07 4.52 8.90
CA LYS A 9 -8.51 4.37 9.20
C LYS A 9 -9.32 3.73 8.08
N LYS A 10 -8.84 3.77 6.82
CA LYS A 10 -9.48 3.10 5.67
C LYS A 10 -8.42 2.49 4.76
N ILE A 11 -8.67 1.29 4.26
CA ILE A 11 -7.91 0.68 3.15
C ILE A 11 -8.85 0.47 1.97
N PHE A 12 -8.41 0.87 0.79
CA PHE A 12 -9.03 0.57 -0.49
C PHE A 12 -8.05 -0.20 -1.36
N TYR A 13 -8.56 -1.07 -2.22
CA TYR A 13 -7.76 -1.82 -3.17
C TYR A 13 -8.53 -2.04 -4.47
N GLY A 14 -7.79 -2.20 -5.56
CA GLY A 14 -8.35 -2.42 -6.88
C GLY A 14 -7.28 -2.77 -7.90
N PRO A 15 -7.63 -2.96 -9.18
CA PRO A 15 -6.66 -3.24 -10.23
C PRO A 15 -5.48 -2.26 -10.22
N ALA A 16 -4.28 -2.75 -10.54
CA ALA A 16 -3.10 -1.90 -10.70
C ALA A 16 -3.38 -0.79 -11.72
N LEU A 17 -2.98 0.44 -11.42
CA LEU A 17 -3.15 1.57 -12.35
C LEU A 17 -2.34 1.28 -13.63
N SER A 18 -3.00 1.45 -14.77
CA SER A 18 -2.43 1.14 -16.10
C SER A 18 -2.22 2.37 -16.98
N ALA A 19 -2.65 3.54 -16.53
CA ALA A 19 -2.41 4.81 -17.19
C ALA A 19 -2.46 5.97 -16.18
N VAL A 20 -1.82 7.08 -16.55
CA VAL A 20 -1.91 8.37 -15.89
C VAL A 20 -1.95 9.46 -16.96
N ALA A 21 -2.67 10.55 -16.71
CA ALA A 21 -2.85 11.63 -17.69
C ALA A 21 -1.54 12.36 -17.99
N VAL A 22 -0.72 12.58 -16.98
CA VAL A 22 0.59 13.23 -17.09
C VAL A 22 1.65 12.31 -16.50
N PRO A 23 2.58 11.75 -17.32
CA PRO A 23 3.63 10.87 -16.82
C PRO A 23 4.47 11.52 -15.73
N TYR A 24 4.78 10.76 -14.66
CA TYR A 24 5.56 11.23 -13.52
C TYR A 24 6.95 11.71 -13.92
N VAL A 25 7.35 12.85 -13.36
CA VAL A 25 8.69 13.41 -13.44
C VAL A 25 9.15 13.71 -12.01
N ASP A 26 10.31 13.16 -11.63
CA ASP A 26 10.85 13.33 -10.29
C ASP A 26 11.03 14.81 -9.91
N GLY A 27 10.43 15.20 -8.79
CA GLY A 27 10.44 16.58 -8.30
C GLY A 27 9.42 17.53 -8.91
N ASP A 28 8.47 17.05 -9.73
CA ASP A 28 7.39 17.85 -10.31
C ASP A 28 6.01 17.38 -9.81
N ASP A 29 5.40 18.17 -8.93
CA ASP A 29 4.12 17.88 -8.28
C ASP A 29 2.89 18.05 -9.21
N ALA A 30 3.09 18.55 -10.44
CA ALA A 30 2.06 18.63 -11.47
C ALA A 30 2.00 17.37 -12.36
N THR A 31 2.87 16.39 -12.12
CA THR A 31 2.97 15.14 -12.88
C THR A 31 2.62 13.93 -12.01
N GLY A 32 2.36 12.78 -12.62
CA GLY A 32 2.02 11.56 -11.89
C GLY A 32 0.57 11.54 -11.41
N LEU A 33 0.30 10.79 -10.34
CA LEU A 33 -1.07 10.54 -9.89
C LEU A 33 -1.75 11.83 -9.38
N SER A 34 -2.75 12.31 -10.12
CA SER A 34 -3.51 13.50 -9.70
C SER A 34 -4.61 13.18 -8.68
N PRO A 35 -5.06 14.19 -7.90
CA PRO A 35 -6.23 14.03 -7.01
C PRO A 35 -7.51 13.60 -7.74
N ALA A 36 -7.71 14.03 -8.99
CA ALA A 36 -8.87 13.66 -9.80
C ALA A 36 -8.83 12.18 -10.22
N GLU A 37 -7.65 11.67 -10.60
CA GLU A 37 -7.47 10.26 -10.92
C GLU A 37 -7.62 9.37 -9.69
N LEU A 38 -7.10 9.80 -8.53
CA LEU A 38 -7.36 9.11 -7.27
C LEU A 38 -8.86 9.10 -6.93
N LYS A 39 -9.57 10.23 -7.13
CA LYS A 39 -11.03 10.29 -6.94
C LYS A 39 -11.76 9.29 -7.84
N ALA A 40 -11.38 9.24 -9.12
CA ALA A 40 -11.94 8.31 -10.09
C ALA A 40 -11.66 6.85 -9.71
N PHE A 41 -10.43 6.54 -9.26
CA PHE A 41 -10.08 5.21 -8.76
C PHE A 41 -10.93 4.83 -7.55
N LEU A 42 -11.09 5.71 -6.56
CA LEU A 42 -11.89 5.44 -5.36
C LEU A 42 -13.39 5.27 -5.66
N ALA A 43 -13.90 5.91 -6.72
CA ALA A 43 -15.28 5.80 -7.16
C ALA A 43 -15.54 4.62 -8.12
N ALA A 44 -14.50 3.97 -8.63
CA ALA A 44 -14.63 2.88 -9.58
C ALA A 44 -15.31 1.66 -8.94
N ALA A 45 -16.22 1.01 -9.67
CA ALA A 45 -16.91 -0.20 -9.19
C ALA A 45 -15.95 -1.39 -8.93
N THR A 46 -14.75 -1.35 -9.51
CA THR A 46 -13.69 -2.34 -9.30
C THR A 46 -12.87 -2.10 -8.04
N THR A 47 -13.03 -0.94 -7.40
CA THR A 47 -12.32 -0.57 -6.18
C THR A 47 -13.15 -0.96 -4.97
N LYS A 48 -12.54 -1.72 -4.07
CA LYS A 48 -13.17 -2.25 -2.87
C LYS A 48 -12.56 -1.58 -1.64
N GLN A 49 -13.39 -1.38 -0.63
CA GLN A 49 -12.93 -0.96 0.70
C GLN A 49 -12.83 -2.20 1.59
N VAL A 50 -11.72 -2.34 2.32
CA VAL A 50 -11.59 -3.38 3.35
C VAL A 50 -12.54 -3.02 4.50
N GLU A 51 -13.41 -3.96 4.87
CA GLU A 51 -14.24 -3.82 6.06
C GLU A 51 -13.36 -3.99 7.31
N ASN A 52 -13.31 -2.96 8.16
CA ASN A 52 -12.64 -3.02 9.44
C ASN A 52 -13.66 -3.41 10.53
N VAL A 53 -13.41 -4.51 11.25
CA VAL A 53 -14.23 -4.90 12.42
C VAL A 53 -13.40 -5.07 13.69
N HIS A 54 -12.08 -4.89 13.59
CA HIS A 54 -11.11 -4.98 14.69
C HIS A 54 -10.15 -3.80 14.53
N GLU A 55 -10.44 -2.71 15.24
CA GLU A 55 -9.99 -1.35 14.94
C GLU A 55 -8.47 -1.10 15.12
N ASP A 56 -7.70 -2.06 15.66
CA ASP A 56 -6.35 -1.80 16.19
C ASP A 56 -5.15 -2.36 15.38
N ASN A 57 -5.36 -2.91 14.17
CA ASN A 57 -4.31 -3.70 13.48
C ASN A 57 -3.83 -3.15 12.13
N TRP A 58 -4.11 -1.89 11.80
CA TRP A 58 -3.75 -1.30 10.50
C TRP A 58 -2.57 -0.33 10.66
N ASN A 59 -1.45 -0.70 10.04
CA ASN A 59 -0.16 -0.05 10.21
C ASN A 59 0.43 0.38 8.86
N TYR A 60 1.17 1.47 8.90
CA TYR A 60 2.07 1.91 7.83
C TYR A 60 3.49 1.96 8.39
N GLU A 61 4.42 1.33 7.69
CA GLU A 61 5.84 1.36 8.01
C GLU A 61 6.63 1.69 6.74
N LYS A 62 7.59 2.60 6.87
CA LYS A 62 8.56 2.87 5.82
C LYS A 62 9.96 2.73 6.37
N SER A 63 10.72 1.82 5.78
CA SER A 63 12.11 1.61 6.13
C SER A 63 12.93 2.84 5.78
N LEU A 64 13.90 3.17 6.63
CA LEU A 64 14.85 4.23 6.31
C LEU A 64 15.77 3.78 5.18
N ALA A 65 16.08 4.71 4.28
CA ALA A 65 17.05 4.48 3.24
C ALA A 65 18.38 3.96 3.82
N SER A 66 18.88 2.87 3.25
CA SER A 66 20.14 2.26 3.70
C SER A 66 21.31 3.15 3.28
N LYS A 67 22.34 3.23 4.14
CA LYS A 67 23.56 3.99 3.85
C LYS A 67 24.81 3.16 4.04
N THR A 68 25.56 2.93 2.98
CA THR A 68 26.95 2.48 3.09
C THR A 68 27.86 3.65 3.43
N TRP A 69 28.64 3.48 4.50
CA TRP A 69 29.61 4.47 4.96
C TRP A 69 31.02 4.02 4.61
N TYR A 70 31.70 4.80 3.77
CA TYR A 70 33.11 4.60 3.49
C TYR A 70 33.94 5.22 4.62
N LYS A 71 34.80 4.41 5.23
CA LYS A 71 35.66 4.80 6.35
C LYS A 71 37.10 5.04 5.88
N ASN A 72 37.72 6.09 6.40
CA ASN A 72 39.14 6.32 6.23
C ASN A 72 39.90 5.21 6.97
N LYS A 73 40.80 4.50 6.28
CA LYS A 73 41.54 3.36 6.85
C LYS A 73 42.53 3.75 7.96
N ILE A 74 42.96 5.02 8.02
CA ILE A 74 43.90 5.54 9.01
C ILE A 74 43.16 6.00 10.27
N THR A 75 42.06 6.74 10.12
CA THR A 75 41.33 7.33 11.27
C THR A 75 40.11 6.54 11.71
N GLY A 76 39.63 5.59 10.90
CA GLY A 76 38.39 4.84 11.11
C GLY A 76 37.12 5.67 10.94
N GLN A 77 37.23 6.97 10.65
CA GLN A 77 36.09 7.89 10.54
C GLN A 77 35.40 7.79 9.18
N LYS A 78 34.08 7.98 9.18
CA LYS A 78 33.26 8.02 7.96
C LYS A 78 33.58 9.31 7.19
N TYR A 79 33.87 9.22 5.90
CA TYR A 79 34.16 10.39 5.06
C TYR A 79 33.21 10.54 3.87
N ARG A 80 32.42 9.51 3.56
CA ARG A 80 31.42 9.52 2.48
C ARG A 80 30.30 8.55 2.82
N GLY A 81 29.05 8.94 2.54
CA GLY A 81 27.90 8.06 2.51
C GLY A 81 27.43 7.85 1.06
N ALA A 82 26.99 6.66 0.74
CA ALA A 82 26.17 6.36 -0.44
C ALA A 82 24.82 5.82 0.04
N THR A 83 23.74 6.22 -0.63
CA THR A 83 22.42 5.62 -0.43
C THR A 83 22.32 4.47 -1.42
N ASP A 84 22.19 3.25 -0.92
CA ASP A 84 22.19 2.06 -1.77
C ASP A 84 20.78 1.51 -2.00
N ASP A 85 19.86 1.84 -1.10
CA ASP A 85 18.46 1.41 -1.13
C ASP A 85 17.58 2.52 -0.52
N PRO A 86 16.53 3.00 -1.21
CA PRO A 86 15.60 4.00 -0.66
C PRO A 86 14.76 3.51 0.52
N GLY A 87 14.73 2.19 0.78
CA GLY A 87 13.94 1.54 1.82
C GLY A 87 12.54 1.15 1.34
N ASP A 88 12.03 0.03 1.86
CA ASP A 88 10.71 -0.48 1.54
C ASP A 88 9.59 0.32 2.21
N SER A 89 8.51 0.54 1.48
CA SER A 89 7.26 1.14 1.97
C SER A 89 6.20 0.04 2.08
N ILE A 90 5.72 -0.22 3.30
CA ILE A 90 4.88 -1.36 3.64
C ILE A 90 3.62 -0.89 4.36
N ILE A 91 2.47 -1.37 3.90
CA ILE A 91 1.19 -1.24 4.62
C ILE A 91 0.77 -2.63 5.06
N THR A 92 0.52 -2.81 6.35
CA THR A 92 0.03 -4.06 6.92
C THR A 92 -1.35 -3.83 7.52
N PHE A 93 -2.30 -4.70 7.20
CA PHE A 93 -3.65 -4.61 7.72
C PHE A 93 -4.25 -6.01 7.89
N THR A 94 -5.20 -6.13 8.80
CA THR A 94 -6.00 -7.35 8.94
C THR A 94 -7.38 -7.14 8.34
N MET A 95 -7.89 -8.16 7.65
CA MET A 95 -9.28 -8.16 7.18
C MET A 95 -10.23 -8.28 8.38
N GLY A 96 -11.25 -7.42 8.43
CA GLY A 96 -12.21 -7.44 9.54
C GLY A 96 -13.11 -8.67 9.52
N LYS A 97 -13.80 -8.93 8.40
CA LYS A 97 -14.70 -10.07 8.27
C LYS A 97 -14.14 -11.11 7.31
N TYR A 98 -14.07 -12.35 7.77
CA TYR A 98 -13.65 -13.47 6.94
C TYR A 98 -14.62 -13.66 5.77
N ASN A 99 -14.11 -13.45 4.55
CA ASN A 99 -14.84 -13.60 3.28
C ASN A 99 -13.98 -14.40 2.31
N PHE A 100 -14.52 -15.51 1.79
CA PHE A 100 -13.81 -16.36 0.82
C PHE A 100 -13.43 -15.62 -0.48
N GLU A 101 -14.27 -14.70 -0.95
CA GLU A 101 -13.99 -13.92 -2.17
C GLU A 101 -12.78 -13.00 -1.95
N THR A 102 -12.80 -12.21 -0.88
CA THR A 102 -11.68 -11.32 -0.53
C THR A 102 -10.41 -12.11 -0.24
N LYS A 103 -10.52 -13.28 0.42
CA LYS A 103 -9.42 -14.22 0.57
C LYS A 103 -8.81 -14.64 -0.77
N ALA A 104 -9.64 -14.97 -1.76
CA ALA A 104 -9.14 -15.33 -3.09
C ALA A 104 -8.50 -14.16 -3.84
N GLU A 105 -8.92 -12.93 -3.57
CA GLU A 105 -8.34 -11.74 -4.16
C GLU A 105 -6.90 -11.53 -3.68
N PHE A 106 -6.66 -11.66 -2.37
CA PHE A 106 -5.36 -11.44 -1.74
C PHE A 106 -4.44 -12.67 -1.72
N GLU A 107 -4.95 -13.88 -1.41
CA GLU A 107 -4.13 -15.11 -1.38
C GLU A 107 -4.16 -15.91 -2.69
N GLY A 108 -5.08 -15.59 -3.60
CA GLY A 108 -5.31 -16.41 -4.80
C GLY A 108 -6.16 -17.65 -4.53
N GLY A 109 -6.11 -18.64 -5.41
CA GLY A 109 -6.98 -19.81 -5.32
C GLY A 109 -8.39 -19.55 -5.85
N ALA A 110 -9.34 -20.39 -5.44
CA ALA A 110 -10.72 -20.35 -5.92
C ALA A 110 -11.71 -20.28 -4.77
N ALA A 111 -12.58 -19.28 -4.79
CA ALA A 111 -13.66 -19.08 -3.83
C ALA A 111 -15.02 -19.46 -4.42
N SER A 112 -15.92 -19.90 -3.55
CA SER A 112 -17.36 -20.00 -3.77
C SER A 112 -18.09 -19.56 -2.52
N ALA A 113 -19.42 -19.53 -2.57
CA ALA A 113 -20.26 -19.23 -1.40
C ALA A 113 -19.97 -20.10 -0.18
N ASN A 114 -19.44 -21.31 -0.37
CA ASN A 114 -19.29 -22.31 0.69
C ASN A 114 -17.84 -22.70 1.00
N LYS A 115 -16.88 -22.38 0.12
CA LYS A 115 -15.49 -22.80 0.31
C LYS A 115 -14.50 -21.89 -0.40
N TRP A 116 -13.30 -21.85 0.13
CA TRP A 116 -12.11 -21.45 -0.59
C TRP A 116 -11.14 -22.63 -0.71
N SER A 117 -10.43 -22.74 -1.83
CA SER A 117 -9.35 -23.69 -2.02
C SER A 117 -8.10 -22.98 -2.53
N ALA A 118 -6.97 -23.22 -1.88
CA ALA A 118 -5.68 -22.67 -2.26
C ALA A 118 -5.31 -23.02 -3.72
N ALA A 119 -4.56 -22.12 -4.37
CA ALA A 119 -3.96 -22.41 -5.67
C ALA A 119 -2.85 -23.48 -5.52
N ALA A 120 -2.72 -24.35 -6.53
CA ALA A 120 -1.64 -25.35 -6.55
C ALA A 120 -0.25 -24.73 -6.77
N VAL A 121 -0.20 -23.53 -7.36
CA VAL A 121 1.00 -22.74 -7.59
C VAL A 121 0.72 -21.32 -7.10
N PHE A 122 1.63 -20.79 -6.28
CA PHE A 122 1.56 -19.41 -5.83
C PHE A 122 1.83 -18.47 -7.01
N ALA A 123 0.93 -17.52 -7.23
CA ALA A 123 1.08 -16.47 -8.22
C ALA A 123 1.11 -15.13 -7.50
N ASN A 124 2.09 -14.28 -7.82
CA ASN A 124 2.19 -12.95 -7.22
C ASN A 124 0.91 -12.16 -7.46
N LYS A 125 0.46 -11.47 -6.42
CA LYS A 125 -0.72 -10.63 -6.45
C LYS A 125 -0.27 -9.19 -6.49
N VAL A 126 -0.66 -8.50 -7.56
CA VAL A 126 -0.29 -7.11 -7.79
C VAL A 126 -1.55 -6.28 -7.95
N MET A 127 -1.65 -5.20 -7.18
CA MET A 127 -2.83 -4.32 -7.19
C MET A 127 -2.45 -2.89 -6.79
N THR A 128 -3.36 -1.95 -7.02
CA THR A 128 -3.28 -0.62 -6.42
C THR A 128 -3.83 -0.69 -5.00
N LEU A 129 -3.10 -0.16 -4.03
CA LEU A 129 -3.55 -0.07 -2.64
C LEU A 129 -3.58 1.38 -2.18
N VAL A 130 -4.64 1.79 -1.49
CA VAL A 130 -4.81 3.14 -0.96
C VAL A 130 -5.15 3.07 0.52
N ALA A 131 -4.33 3.66 1.37
CA ALA A 131 -4.61 3.84 2.79
C ALA A 131 -5.02 5.29 3.07
N LEU A 132 -6.08 5.51 3.84
CA LEU A 132 -6.42 6.82 4.39
C LEU A 132 -5.94 6.89 5.83
N THR A 133 -5.09 7.86 6.13
CA THR A 133 -4.59 8.11 7.49
C THR A 133 -5.63 8.83 8.35
N GLU A 134 -5.46 8.79 9.67
CA GLU A 134 -6.28 9.58 10.60
C GLU A 134 -6.20 11.08 10.30
N ASP A 135 -5.04 11.57 9.83
CA ASP A 135 -4.78 12.96 9.45
C ASP A 135 -5.32 13.34 8.04
N ASP A 136 -6.23 12.55 7.47
CA ASP A 136 -6.88 12.82 6.19
C ASP A 136 -5.91 12.95 5.00
N VAL A 137 -4.88 12.09 4.98
CA VAL A 137 -3.96 11.94 3.86
C VAL A 137 -4.11 10.53 3.27
N TYR A 138 -4.24 10.44 1.96
CA TYR A 138 -4.16 9.17 1.25
C TYR A 138 -2.70 8.82 0.98
N ILE A 139 -2.30 7.61 1.37
CA ILE A 139 -1.07 6.94 0.94
C ILE A 139 -1.48 6.00 -0.19
N VAL A 140 -0.91 6.17 -1.38
CA VAL A 140 -1.26 5.39 -2.57
C VAL A 140 -0.04 4.60 -3.02
N TYR A 141 -0.15 3.27 -3.03
CA TYR A 141 0.75 2.41 -3.78
C TYR A 141 0.10 2.11 -5.13
N THR A 142 0.61 2.74 -6.20
CA THR A 142 0.05 2.61 -7.56
C THR A 142 0.20 1.19 -8.11
N LYS A 143 1.22 0.48 -7.61
CA LYS A 143 1.45 -0.95 -7.77
C LYS A 143 2.04 -1.49 -6.47
N ALA A 144 1.39 -2.48 -5.87
CA ALA A 144 1.84 -3.14 -4.66
C ALA A 144 1.89 -4.65 -4.87
N ASP A 145 2.98 -5.28 -4.41
CA ASP A 145 3.01 -6.73 -4.20
C ASP A 145 2.23 -7.05 -2.93
N ILE A 146 1.35 -8.05 -3.01
CA ILE A 146 0.50 -8.45 -1.91
C ILE A 146 0.87 -9.85 -1.46
N VAL A 147 1.15 -9.94 -0.16
CA VAL A 147 1.30 -11.19 0.56
C VAL A 147 0.22 -11.24 1.63
N ALA A 148 -0.59 -12.29 1.61
CA ALA A 148 -1.64 -12.49 2.60
C ALA A 148 -1.55 -13.89 3.20
N GLY A 149 -2.04 -14.01 4.43
CA GLY A 149 -2.02 -15.27 5.17
C GLY A 149 -2.93 -15.24 6.39
N GLY A 150 -3.49 -16.40 6.73
CA GLY A 150 -4.23 -16.58 7.97
C GLY A 150 -3.38 -16.31 9.20
N VAL A 151 -3.90 -15.53 10.14
CA VAL A 151 -3.28 -15.24 11.45
C VAL A 151 -4.28 -15.52 12.56
N THR A 152 -3.81 -16.04 13.69
CA THR A 152 -4.64 -16.20 14.89
C THR A 152 -4.55 -14.93 15.72
N THR A 153 -5.69 -14.31 16.02
CA THR A 153 -5.80 -13.11 16.86
C THR A 153 -6.95 -13.31 17.84
N ASP A 154 -6.68 -13.26 19.14
CA ASP A 154 -7.67 -13.25 20.24
C ASP A 154 -8.92 -14.11 19.98
N ASP A 155 -8.72 -15.43 19.89
CA ASP A 155 -9.74 -16.46 19.66
C ASP A 155 -10.43 -16.46 18.27
N ALA A 156 -9.97 -15.64 17.33
CA ALA A 156 -10.41 -15.61 15.92
C ALA A 156 -9.26 -15.94 14.94
N ILE A 157 -9.63 -16.44 13.76
CA ILE A 157 -8.72 -16.52 12.60
C ILE A 157 -9.00 -15.30 11.72
N GLY A 158 -8.05 -14.38 11.68
CA GLY A 158 -8.01 -13.25 10.76
C GLY A 158 -7.18 -13.58 9.52
N GLU A 159 -7.21 -12.68 8.53
CA GLU A 159 -6.29 -12.70 7.39
C GLU A 159 -5.44 -11.44 7.46
N SER A 160 -4.14 -11.63 7.64
CA SER A 160 -3.15 -10.55 7.61
C SER A 160 -2.73 -10.33 6.17
N VAL A 161 -2.68 -9.06 5.76
CA VAL A 161 -2.25 -8.64 4.44
C VAL A 161 -1.09 -7.67 4.60
N GLN A 162 -0.02 -7.92 3.86
CA GLN A 162 1.11 -7.02 3.69
C GLN A 162 1.14 -6.56 2.23
N ALA A 163 1.12 -5.25 2.03
CA ALA A 163 1.27 -4.61 0.75
C ALA A 163 2.62 -3.88 0.71
N THR A 164 3.47 -4.21 -0.27
CA THR A 164 4.78 -3.59 -0.47
C THR A 164 4.76 -2.81 -1.77
N ALA A 165 5.09 -1.51 -1.72
CA ALA A 165 5.13 -0.68 -2.92
C ALA A 165 6.17 -1.21 -3.92
N LEU A 166 5.80 -1.30 -5.20
CA LEU A 166 6.67 -1.72 -6.30
C LEU A 166 6.82 -0.61 -7.34
N GLU A 167 7.88 -0.70 -8.14
CA GLU A 167 8.00 0.10 -9.36
C GLU A 167 6.85 -0.24 -10.33
N PRO A 168 6.04 0.75 -10.73
CA PRO A 168 4.94 0.56 -11.66
C PRO A 168 5.43 0.25 -13.08
N ASP A 169 4.61 -0.43 -13.88
CA ASP A 169 4.94 -0.73 -15.29
C ASP A 169 4.72 0.48 -16.21
N ILE A 170 4.22 1.59 -15.65
CA ILE A 170 3.98 2.86 -16.31
C ILE A 170 4.75 3.95 -15.58
N GLN A 171 4.97 5.08 -16.24
CA GLN A 171 5.67 6.23 -15.66
C GLN A 171 4.75 6.98 -14.68
N ILE A 172 4.60 6.42 -13.48
CA ILE A 172 3.87 6.97 -12.32
C ILE A 172 4.68 6.68 -11.04
N GLU A 173 4.47 7.43 -9.97
CA GLU A 173 5.09 7.20 -8.68
C GLU A 173 4.76 5.81 -8.15
N SER A 174 5.73 5.12 -7.53
CA SER A 174 5.43 3.89 -6.76
C SER A 174 4.59 4.19 -5.52
N GLU A 175 4.83 5.34 -4.90
CA GLU A 175 4.13 5.84 -3.72
C GLU A 175 3.79 7.32 -3.87
N ALA A 176 2.51 7.67 -3.69
CA ALA A 176 2.03 9.06 -3.70
C ALA A 176 1.25 9.37 -2.41
N TRP A 177 1.37 10.61 -1.93
CA TRP A 177 0.66 11.10 -0.75
C TRP A 177 -0.23 12.27 -1.14
N ILE A 178 -1.55 12.09 -1.04
CA ILE A 178 -2.53 13.05 -1.55
C ILE A 178 -3.50 13.45 -0.44
N LEU A 179 -3.64 14.74 -0.18
CA LEU A 179 -4.60 15.25 0.80
C LEU A 179 -6.02 14.86 0.41
N LYS A 180 -6.80 14.34 1.36
CA LYS A 180 -8.20 14.02 1.14
C LYS A 180 -9.00 15.23 0.65
N SER A 181 -8.72 16.42 1.19
CA SER A 181 -9.37 17.66 0.77
C SER A 181 -9.14 17.98 -0.71
N ALA A 182 -7.96 17.67 -1.26
CA ALA A 182 -7.67 17.87 -2.68
C ALA A 182 -8.46 16.88 -3.55
N VAL A 183 -8.57 15.62 -3.12
CA VAL A 183 -9.38 14.59 -3.80
C VAL A 183 -10.86 14.94 -3.77
N ASP A 184 -11.36 15.39 -2.62
CA ASP A 184 -12.77 15.78 -2.47
C ASP A 184 -13.13 16.96 -3.39
N ALA A 185 -12.22 17.94 -3.50
CA ALA A 185 -12.38 19.15 -4.31
C ALA A 185 -12.14 18.95 -5.82
N ALA A 186 -11.47 17.86 -6.22
CA ALA A 186 -11.23 17.56 -7.62
C ALA A 186 -12.55 17.35 -8.40
N ALA A 187 -12.61 17.82 -9.64
CA ALA A 187 -13.79 17.69 -10.50
C ALA A 187 -14.04 16.24 -10.93
#